data_AF-A0A9W3ED65-F1
#
_entry.id   AF-A0A9W3ED65-F1
#
_cell.length_a   1.000
_cell.length_b   1.000
_cell.length_c   1.000
_cell.angle_alpha   90.00
_cell.angle_beta   90.00
_cell.angle_gamma   90.00
#
_symmetry.space_group_name_H-M   'P 1'
#
loop_
_entity.id
_entity.type
_entity.pdbx_description
1 polymer ?
#
loop_
_entity_poly.entity_id
_entity_poly.type
_entity_poly.pdbx_seq_one_letter_code
_entity_poly.pdbx_strand_id
1 'polypeptide(L)'
;MNSGNASTPEVFILLGFSDHPWLEMPLFVIVLAAYIFTLVGNISIIVVSRVDPHLDSPMYFFLSNLSFLDLCFTTTTIPQLLPNLWGPDKSISYGGCVTQFCMFHFLGATECILLAVMSLDRFMAICKPLRYPVIMHQRVCIFLVLMAWLSGLANSLLQSSLTIQLPLCGNNKVDDFLCEVPVMIKMSCADTTFNVAMLSIVGTFYSLLPLSLILVSYGFIVATVLRIRSSEGKKKAFNTCSSHIIVVSLFYGPVISMYVQPSATISQDKNKLMSLFYSLVTPMLNPFIYTLRNKDMKGAMMTLIVSLYHQRRE
;
A
#
# COMPACT_ATOMS: atom_id res chain seq x y z
N MET A 1 -25.52 -16.72 34.29
CA MET A 1 -24.76 -15.47 34.15
C MET A 1 -23.48 -15.61 34.98
N ASN A 2 -22.39 -16.06 34.35
CA ASN A 2 -21.06 -16.00 34.96
C ASN A 2 -20.39 -14.72 34.46
N SER A 3 -20.35 -13.71 35.32
CA SER A 3 -19.52 -12.52 35.17
C SER A 3 -18.06 -12.91 35.41
N GLY A 4 -17.43 -13.52 34.40
CA GLY A 4 -15.97 -13.60 34.35
C GLY A 4 -15.46 -12.24 33.88
N ASN A 5 -14.61 -11.60 34.69
CA ASN A 5 -13.77 -10.51 34.21
C ASN A 5 -12.97 -11.03 33.01
N ALA A 6 -13.40 -10.68 31.80
CA ALA A 6 -12.66 -11.01 30.58
C ALA A 6 -11.40 -10.15 30.55
N SER A 7 -10.32 -10.66 31.14
CA SER A 7 -8.98 -10.09 30.95
C SER A 7 -8.64 -10.20 29.46
N THR A 8 -8.47 -9.07 28.79
CA THR A 8 -7.91 -9.03 27.43
C THR A 8 -6.56 -9.75 27.44
N PRO A 9 -6.34 -10.75 26.58
CA PRO A 9 -5.09 -11.49 26.58
C PRO A 9 -3.91 -10.57 26.24
N GLU A 10 -2.85 -10.62 27.05
CA GLU A 10 -1.66 -9.78 26.87
C GLU A 10 -0.87 -10.13 25.59
N VAL A 11 -1.02 -11.37 25.11
CA VAL A 11 -0.24 -11.96 24.02
C VAL A 11 -1.13 -12.77 23.08
N PHE A 12 -0.93 -12.58 21.77
CA PHE A 12 -1.49 -13.39 20.69
C PHE A 12 -0.42 -14.26 20.03
N ILE A 13 -0.83 -15.39 19.47
CA ILE A 13 0.01 -16.29 18.68
C ILE A 13 -0.42 -16.21 17.22
N LEU A 14 0.47 -15.77 16.34
CA LEU A 14 0.25 -15.70 14.90
C LEU A 14 0.53 -17.06 14.27
N LEU A 15 -0.52 -17.75 13.82
CA LEU A 15 -0.39 -19.09 13.26
C LEU A 15 0.26 -19.07 11.87
N GLY A 16 0.01 -18.04 11.05
CA GLY A 16 0.66 -17.88 9.74
C GLY A 16 0.75 -19.18 8.92
N PHE A 17 1.99 -19.60 8.61
CA PHE A 17 2.34 -20.84 7.90
C PHE A 17 2.80 -21.98 8.82
N SER A 18 2.42 -21.98 10.10
CA SER A 18 2.86 -22.99 11.08
C SER A 18 2.50 -24.42 10.68
N ASP A 19 1.45 -24.61 9.88
CA ASP A 19 1.04 -25.93 9.37
C ASP A 19 1.95 -26.44 8.25
N HIS A 20 2.81 -25.58 7.69
CA HIS A 20 3.76 -25.88 6.61
C HIS A 20 5.19 -25.40 6.97
N PRO A 21 5.89 -26.04 7.93
CA PRO A 21 7.19 -25.58 8.43
C PRO A 21 8.27 -25.47 7.34
N TRP A 22 8.15 -26.25 6.27
CA TRP A 22 9.07 -26.25 5.13
C TRP A 22 9.00 -24.96 4.29
N LEU A 23 7.92 -24.18 4.39
CA LEU A 23 7.77 -22.88 3.71
C LEU A 23 8.39 -21.72 4.49
N GLU A 24 8.58 -21.86 5.80
CA GLU A 24 8.98 -20.76 6.68
C GLU A 24 10.36 -20.20 6.32
N MET A 25 11.36 -21.07 6.16
CA MET A 25 12.74 -20.67 5.81
C MET A 25 12.86 -20.04 4.40
N PRO A 26 12.28 -20.62 3.33
CA PRO A 26 12.21 -19.95 2.04
C PRO A 26 11.51 -18.58 2.09
N LEU A 27 10.37 -18.50 2.79
CA LEU A 27 9.64 -17.24 2.94
C LEU A 27 10.45 -16.21 3.72
N PHE A 28 11.16 -16.60 4.77
CA PHE A 28 12.04 -15.70 5.52
C PHE A 28 13.06 -15.02 4.61
N VAL A 29 13.76 -15.81 3.78
CA VAL A 29 14.77 -15.27 2.85
C VAL A 29 14.14 -14.32 1.82
N ILE A 30 13.00 -14.71 1.24
CA ILE A 30 12.28 -13.90 0.24
C ILE A 30 11.80 -12.58 0.87
N VAL A 31 11.15 -12.66 2.03
CA VAL A 31 10.60 -11.50 2.76
C VAL A 31 11.72 -10.56 3.20
N LEU A 32 12.84 -11.08 3.70
CA LEU A 32 13.98 -10.25 4.11
C LEU A 32 14.60 -9.52 2.91
N ALA A 33 14.81 -10.23 1.80
CA ALA A 33 15.35 -9.63 0.58
C ALA A 33 14.40 -8.55 0.03
N ALA A 34 13.10 -8.83 -0.03
CA ALA A 34 12.08 -7.88 -0.44
C ALA A 34 12.01 -6.65 0.48
N TYR A 35 12.18 -6.83 1.79
CA TYR A 35 12.19 -5.74 2.77
C TYR A 35 13.37 -4.79 2.53
N ILE A 36 14.59 -5.32 2.45
CA ILE A 36 15.79 -4.51 2.18
C ILE A 36 15.65 -3.78 0.85
N PHE A 37 15.15 -4.47 -0.19
CA PHE A 37 14.93 -3.85 -1.48
C PHE A 37 13.92 -2.70 -1.42
N THR A 38 12.79 -2.92 -0.74
CA THR A 38 11.74 -1.90 -0.56
C THR A 38 12.27 -0.68 0.17
N LEU A 39 13.05 -0.89 1.23
CA LEU A 39 13.68 0.20 2.00
C LEU A 39 14.61 1.02 1.10
N VAL A 40 15.59 0.37 0.48
CA VAL A 40 16.59 1.05 -0.35
C VAL A 40 15.93 1.77 -1.53
N GLY A 41 14.99 1.11 -2.21
CA GLY A 41 14.31 1.65 -3.38
C GLY A 41 13.47 2.89 -3.06
N ASN A 42 12.63 2.82 -2.01
CA ASN A 42 11.77 3.94 -1.65
C ASN A 42 12.52 5.09 -0.99
N ILE A 43 13.56 4.82 -0.19
CA ILE A 43 14.46 5.87 0.31
C ILE A 43 15.16 6.58 -0.87
N SER A 44 15.63 5.82 -1.86
CA SER A 44 16.29 6.39 -3.05
C SER A 44 15.35 7.30 -3.82
N ILE A 45 14.08 6.89 -4.03
CA ILE A 45 13.07 7.75 -4.67
C ILE A 45 12.89 9.06 -3.91
N ILE A 46 12.73 8.99 -2.59
CA ILE A 46 12.53 10.19 -1.75
C ILE A 46 13.74 11.11 -1.87
N VAL A 47 14.95 10.59 -1.70
CA VAL A 47 16.19 11.39 -1.76
C VAL A 47 16.34 12.04 -3.14
N VAL A 48 16.25 11.26 -4.22
CA VAL A 48 16.44 11.75 -5.58
C VAL A 48 15.38 12.80 -5.95
N SER A 49 14.13 12.60 -5.54
CA SER A 49 13.04 13.58 -5.80
C SER A 49 13.21 14.90 -5.03
N ARG A 50 14.04 14.95 -3.98
CA ARG A 50 14.30 16.16 -3.19
C ARG A 50 15.59 16.87 -3.57
N VAL A 51 16.57 16.11 -4.05
CA VAL A 51 17.90 16.63 -4.38
C VAL A 51 17.98 17.09 -5.82
N ASP A 52 17.30 16.43 -6.77
CA ASP A 52 17.37 16.79 -8.18
C ASP A 52 16.30 17.84 -8.55
N PRO A 53 16.68 19.09 -8.86
CA PRO A 53 15.74 20.14 -9.24
C PRO A 53 15.03 19.86 -10.59
N HIS A 54 15.56 18.97 -11.43
CA HIS A 54 14.88 18.54 -12.66
C HIS A 54 13.66 17.65 -12.38
N LEU A 55 13.54 17.12 -11.15
CA LEU A 55 12.40 16.33 -10.69
C LEU A 55 11.39 17.15 -9.86
N ASP A 56 11.41 18.48 -9.94
CA ASP A 56 10.47 19.36 -9.22
C ASP A 56 9.08 19.42 -9.88
N SER A 57 8.49 18.25 -10.15
CA SER A 57 7.14 18.12 -10.70
C SER A 57 6.15 17.58 -9.66
N PRO A 58 4.86 17.95 -9.73
CA PRO A 58 3.81 17.42 -8.87
C PRO A 58 3.79 15.90 -8.75
N MET A 59 4.08 15.19 -9.84
CA MET A 59 4.15 13.73 -9.84
C MET A 59 5.20 13.19 -8.87
N TYR A 60 6.41 13.74 -8.87
CA TYR A 60 7.48 13.26 -8.00
C TYR A 60 7.21 13.62 -6.53
N PHE A 61 6.48 14.70 -6.28
CA PHE A 61 5.96 15.00 -4.94
C PHE A 61 4.96 13.94 -4.45
N PHE A 62 3.99 13.53 -5.28
CA PHE A 62 3.07 12.44 -4.93
C PHE A 62 3.80 11.10 -4.78
N LEU A 63 4.74 10.81 -5.68
CA LEU A 63 5.55 9.60 -5.63
C LEU A 63 6.40 9.53 -4.36
N SER A 64 6.98 10.65 -3.91
CA SER A 64 7.71 10.70 -2.64
C SER A 64 6.82 10.40 -1.43
N ASN A 65 5.54 10.78 -1.47
CA ASN A 65 4.58 10.42 -0.43
C ASN A 65 4.18 8.95 -0.49
N LEU A 66 3.97 8.41 -1.69
CA LEU A 66 3.72 6.97 -1.88
C LEU A 66 4.91 6.14 -1.39
N SER A 67 6.14 6.54 -1.70
CA SER A 67 7.35 5.87 -1.19
C SER A 67 7.48 5.96 0.32
N PHE A 68 7.10 7.08 0.94
CA PHE A 68 7.08 7.18 2.40
C PHE A 68 6.03 6.25 3.01
N LEU A 69 4.85 6.18 2.40
CA LEU A 69 3.78 5.24 2.78
C LEU A 69 4.27 3.79 2.71
N ASP A 70 4.93 3.39 1.61
CA ASP A 70 5.50 2.05 1.42
C ASP A 70 6.53 1.69 2.51
N LEU A 71 7.38 2.65 2.91
CA LEU A 71 8.34 2.47 4.01
C LEU A 71 7.64 2.24 5.34
N CYS A 72 6.61 3.05 5.66
CA CYS A 72 5.82 2.88 6.86
C CYS A 72 5.08 1.54 6.87
N PHE A 73 4.52 1.15 5.73
CA PHE A 73 3.73 -0.07 5.59
C PHE A 73 4.59 -1.31 5.84
N THR A 74 5.71 -1.40 5.13
CA THR A 74 6.64 -2.53 5.28
C THR A 74 7.33 -2.57 6.63
N THR A 75 7.68 -1.42 7.21
CA THR A 75 8.31 -1.37 8.55
C THR A 75 7.33 -1.74 9.66
N THR A 76 6.03 -1.56 9.47
CA THR A 76 5.03 -1.98 10.46
C THR A 76 4.80 -3.49 10.42
N THR A 77 4.82 -4.10 9.23
CA THR A 77 4.43 -5.51 9.06
C THR A 77 5.62 -6.47 9.06
N ILE A 78 6.69 -6.16 8.34
CA ILE A 78 7.78 -7.13 8.07
C ILE A 78 8.66 -7.44 9.28
N PRO A 79 9.04 -6.47 10.15
CA PRO A 79 9.86 -6.77 11.32
C PRO A 79 9.22 -7.78 12.28
N GLN A 80 7.90 -7.82 12.39
CA GLN A 80 7.19 -8.84 13.17
C GLN A 80 7.06 -10.17 12.42
N LEU A 81 6.88 -10.13 11.09
CA LEU A 81 6.77 -11.31 10.26
C LEU A 81 8.08 -12.13 10.22
N LEU A 82 9.24 -11.48 10.21
CA LEU A 82 10.53 -12.15 10.11
C LEU A 82 10.81 -13.14 11.26
N PRO A 83 10.68 -12.76 12.55
CA PRO A 83 10.77 -13.70 13.67
C PRO A 83 9.72 -14.81 13.59
N ASN A 84 8.49 -14.53 13.17
CA ASN A 84 7.43 -15.54 13.04
C ASN A 84 7.74 -16.61 11.99
N LEU A 85 8.58 -16.30 10.99
CA LEU A 85 9.01 -17.21 9.91
C LEU A 85 10.31 -17.96 10.22
N TRP A 86 10.97 -17.69 11.35
CA TRP A 86 12.26 -18.32 11.69
C TRP A 86 12.28 -18.91 13.10
N GLY A 87 11.61 -18.25 14.04
CA GLY A 87 11.66 -18.55 15.46
C GLY A 87 10.57 -19.51 15.93
N PRO A 88 10.81 -20.21 17.06
CA PRO A 88 9.76 -20.99 17.74
C PRO A 88 8.70 -20.10 18.38
N ASP A 89 9.04 -18.84 18.67
CA ASP A 89 8.12 -17.85 19.24
C ASP A 89 7.42 -17.07 18.11
N LYS A 90 6.09 -17.22 18.05
CA LYS A 90 5.22 -16.54 17.09
C LYS A 90 4.30 -15.54 17.78
N SER A 91 4.72 -15.09 18.96
CA SER A 91 3.93 -14.22 19.78
C SER A 91 4.00 -12.77 19.32
N ILE A 92 2.87 -12.07 19.47
CA ILE A 92 2.75 -10.63 19.31
C ILE A 92 1.97 -10.09 20.51
N SER A 93 2.41 -8.98 21.08
CA SER A 93 1.65 -8.33 22.15
C SER A 93 0.33 -7.78 21.61
N TYR A 94 -0.68 -7.66 22.48
CA TYR A 94 -1.95 -7.02 22.12
C TYR A 94 -1.73 -5.62 21.52
N GLY A 95 -0.88 -4.80 22.14
CA GLY A 95 -0.54 -3.47 21.65
C GLY A 95 0.17 -3.48 20.29
N GLY A 96 1.05 -4.46 20.06
CA GLY A 96 1.70 -4.67 18.77
C GLY A 96 0.69 -5.03 17.68
N CYS A 97 -0.23 -5.94 17.98
CA CYS A 97 -1.31 -6.36 17.09
C CYS A 97 -2.24 -5.18 16.74
N VAL A 98 -2.64 -4.40 17.74
CA VAL A 98 -3.44 -3.18 17.56
C VAL A 98 -2.73 -2.16 16.69
N THR A 99 -1.45 -1.90 16.97
CA THR A 99 -0.66 -0.96 16.17
C THR A 99 -0.55 -1.43 14.72
N GLN A 100 -0.32 -2.72 14.51
CA GLN A 100 -0.17 -3.31 13.18
C GLN A 100 -1.42 -3.14 12.33
N PHE A 101 -2.60 -3.54 12.83
CA PHE A 101 -3.83 -3.41 12.02
C PHE A 101 -4.24 -1.95 11.85
N CYS A 102 -4.05 -1.08 12.85
CA CYS A 102 -4.34 0.36 12.73
C CYS A 102 -3.51 1.00 11.61
N MET A 103 -2.20 0.75 11.61
CA MET A 103 -1.27 1.28 10.60
C MET A 103 -1.56 0.69 9.22
N PHE A 104 -1.81 -0.61 9.15
CA PHE A 104 -2.18 -1.27 7.90
C PHE A 104 -3.43 -0.63 7.28
N HIS A 105 -4.49 -0.43 8.07
CA HIS A 105 -5.74 0.15 7.60
C HIS A 105 -5.60 1.63 7.22
N PHE A 106 -4.77 2.37 7.96
CA PHE A 106 -4.44 3.77 7.68
C PHE A 106 -3.74 3.90 6.34
N LEU A 107 -2.62 3.20 6.18
CA LEU A 107 -1.76 3.32 5.02
C LEU A 107 -2.46 2.79 3.76
N GLY A 108 -3.18 1.67 3.84
CA GLY A 108 -3.95 1.15 2.70
C GLY A 108 -5.03 2.12 2.21
N ALA A 109 -5.76 2.77 3.13
CA ALA A 109 -6.77 3.76 2.75
C ALA A 109 -6.13 5.02 2.11
N THR A 110 -5.01 5.49 2.65
CA THR A 110 -4.25 6.61 2.06
C THR A 110 -3.69 6.25 0.69
N GLU A 111 -3.20 5.03 0.49
CA GLU A 111 -2.66 4.56 -0.80
C GLU A 111 -3.71 4.62 -1.91
N CYS A 112 -4.93 4.11 -1.66
CA CYS A 112 -6.05 4.21 -2.61
C CYS A 112 -6.28 5.63 -3.11
N ILE A 113 -6.28 6.61 -2.19
CA ILE A 113 -6.53 8.02 -2.54
C ILE A 113 -5.32 8.63 -3.25
N LEU A 114 -4.09 8.33 -2.81
CA LEU A 114 -2.88 8.80 -3.50
C LEU A 114 -2.82 8.30 -4.94
N LEU A 115 -3.16 7.04 -5.21
CA LEU A 115 -3.23 6.50 -6.58
C LEU A 115 -4.29 7.23 -7.42
N ALA A 116 -5.44 7.58 -6.85
CA ALA A 116 -6.41 8.41 -7.56
C ALA A 116 -5.90 9.82 -7.84
N VAL A 117 -5.27 10.48 -6.87
CA VAL A 117 -4.67 11.82 -7.05
C VAL A 117 -3.57 11.80 -8.11
N MET A 118 -2.73 10.78 -8.13
CA MET A 118 -1.71 10.60 -9.18
C MET A 118 -2.34 10.39 -10.57
N SER A 119 -3.49 9.71 -10.67
CA SER A 119 -4.22 9.61 -11.93
C SER A 119 -4.79 10.96 -12.40
N LEU A 120 -5.24 11.80 -11.46
CA LEU A 120 -5.69 13.16 -11.75
C LEU A 120 -4.54 14.05 -12.23
N ASP A 121 -3.35 13.95 -11.63
CA ASP A 121 -2.14 14.61 -12.13
C ASP A 121 -1.89 14.26 -13.60
N ARG A 122 -1.91 12.96 -13.95
CA ARG A 122 -1.71 12.51 -15.33
C ARG A 122 -2.77 13.02 -16.27
N PHE A 123 -4.02 13.00 -15.83
CA PHE A 123 -5.13 13.56 -16.60
C PHE A 123 -4.91 15.04 -16.88
N MET A 124 -4.59 15.84 -15.87
CA MET A 124 -4.38 17.27 -16.04
C MET A 124 -3.18 17.57 -16.94
N ALA A 125 -2.08 16.82 -16.79
CA ALA A 125 -0.88 16.99 -17.60
C ALA A 125 -1.12 16.68 -19.10
N ILE A 126 -1.90 15.65 -19.42
CA ILE A 126 -2.11 15.19 -20.81
C ILE A 126 -3.33 15.83 -21.46
N CYS A 127 -4.46 15.88 -20.76
CA CYS A 127 -5.73 16.34 -21.32
C CYS A 127 -5.89 17.86 -21.27
N LYS A 128 -5.19 18.55 -20.35
CA LYS A 128 -5.29 20.01 -20.14
C LYS A 128 -3.91 20.68 -19.95
N PRO A 129 -2.94 20.47 -20.87
CA PRO A 129 -1.55 20.90 -20.67
C PRO A 129 -1.39 22.41 -20.41
N LEU A 130 -2.18 23.27 -21.07
CA LEU A 130 -2.12 24.72 -20.87
C LEU A 130 -2.61 25.18 -19.49
N ARG A 131 -3.48 24.40 -18.84
CA ARG A 131 -4.01 24.73 -17.50
C ARG A 131 -3.29 23.99 -16.38
N TYR A 132 -2.49 22.97 -16.72
CA TYR A 132 -1.75 22.14 -15.76
C TYR A 132 -0.95 22.97 -14.73
N PRO A 133 -0.06 23.91 -15.11
CA PRO A 133 0.76 24.62 -14.12
C PRO A 133 -0.03 25.54 -13.19
N VAL A 134 -1.20 26.01 -13.62
CA VAL A 134 -2.08 26.86 -12.80
C VAL A 134 -2.87 26.03 -11.79
N ILE A 135 -3.34 24.86 -12.22
CA ILE A 135 -4.21 24.00 -11.41
C ILE A 135 -3.39 23.12 -10.46
N MET A 136 -2.37 22.41 -10.98
CA MET A 136 -1.51 21.50 -10.22
C MET A 136 -0.25 22.22 -9.70
N HIS A 137 -0.46 23.35 -9.02
CA HIS A 137 0.63 24.04 -8.33
C HIS A 137 0.82 23.48 -6.91
N GLN A 138 1.98 23.76 -6.32
CA GLN A 138 2.45 23.13 -5.07
C GLN A 138 1.44 23.13 -3.92
N ARG A 139 0.68 24.23 -3.72
CA ARG A 139 -0.30 24.31 -2.62
C ARG A 139 -1.45 23.33 -2.80
N VAL A 140 -1.94 23.15 -4.03
CA VAL A 140 -2.97 22.15 -4.35
C VAL A 140 -2.43 20.74 -4.16
N CYS A 141 -1.20 20.47 -4.59
CA CYS A 141 -0.56 19.18 -4.38
C CYS A 141 -0.42 18.84 -2.89
N ILE A 142 0.03 19.79 -2.06
CA ILE A 142 0.12 19.64 -0.61
C ILE A 142 -1.28 19.38 -0.02
N PHE A 143 -2.28 20.15 -0.42
CA PHE A 143 -3.66 19.98 0.06
C PHE A 143 -4.21 18.58 -0.28
N LEU A 144 -4.01 18.09 -1.51
CA LEU A 144 -4.46 16.76 -1.93
C LEU A 144 -3.78 15.64 -1.14
N VAL A 145 -2.47 15.76 -0.90
CA VAL A 145 -1.71 14.82 -0.05
C VAL A 145 -2.23 14.85 1.38
N LEU A 146 -2.39 16.03 1.98
CA LEU A 146 -2.92 16.15 3.34
C LEU A 146 -4.32 15.55 3.46
N MET A 147 -5.19 15.77 2.48
CA MET A 147 -6.51 15.15 2.46
C MET A 147 -6.42 13.62 2.38
N ALA A 148 -5.50 13.05 1.60
CA ALA A 148 -5.29 11.60 1.52
C ALA A 148 -4.81 11.00 2.86
N TRP A 149 -3.87 11.66 3.54
CA TRP A 149 -3.40 11.24 4.85
C TRP A 149 -4.49 11.38 5.93
N LEU A 150 -5.17 12.53 6.00
CA LEU A 150 -6.19 12.77 7.02
C LEU A 150 -7.40 11.85 6.85
N SER A 151 -7.84 11.60 5.62
CA SER A 151 -8.96 10.68 5.35
C SER A 151 -8.60 9.22 5.69
N GLY A 152 -7.41 8.75 5.31
CA GLY A 152 -6.93 7.42 5.71
C GLY A 152 -6.82 7.28 7.22
N LEU A 153 -6.32 8.30 7.92
CA LEU A 153 -6.23 8.31 9.38
C LEU A 153 -7.62 8.26 10.02
N ALA A 154 -8.55 9.08 9.55
CA ALA A 154 -9.93 9.08 10.03
C ALA A 154 -10.61 7.72 9.83
N ASN A 155 -10.42 7.10 8.65
CA ASN A 155 -10.91 5.76 8.37
C ASN A 155 -10.33 4.71 9.33
N SER A 156 -9.02 4.73 9.53
CA SER A 156 -8.35 3.80 10.44
C SER A 156 -8.84 3.98 11.88
N LEU A 157 -8.92 5.21 12.38
CA LEU A 157 -9.42 5.48 13.73
C LEU A 157 -10.86 4.98 13.91
N LEU A 158 -11.72 5.20 12.92
CA LEU A 158 -13.11 4.73 12.96
C LEU A 158 -13.19 3.20 13.04
N GLN A 159 -12.56 2.49 12.10
CA GLN A 159 -12.61 1.02 12.03
C GLN A 159 -11.90 0.37 13.22
N SER A 160 -10.76 0.93 13.62
CA SER A 160 -9.97 0.41 14.73
C SER A 160 -10.68 0.61 16.06
N SER A 161 -11.30 1.76 16.28
CA SER A 161 -12.07 2.00 17.52
C SER A 161 -13.24 1.04 17.65
N LEU A 162 -13.97 0.81 16.56
CA LEU A 162 -15.06 -0.17 16.52
C LEU A 162 -14.55 -1.60 16.80
N THR A 163 -13.39 -1.95 16.26
CA THR A 163 -12.79 -3.29 16.41
C THR A 163 -12.22 -3.52 17.81
N ILE A 164 -11.54 -2.53 18.41
CA ILE A 164 -10.93 -2.63 19.75
C ILE A 164 -11.99 -2.77 20.84
N GLN A 165 -13.17 -2.20 20.63
CA GLN A 165 -14.30 -2.30 21.57
C GLN A 165 -14.95 -3.69 21.59
N LEU A 166 -14.64 -4.58 20.63
CA LEU A 166 -15.20 -5.92 20.60
C LEU A 166 -14.58 -6.81 21.67
N PRO A 167 -15.39 -7.57 22.43
CA PRO A 167 -14.87 -8.57 23.34
C PRO A 167 -14.28 -9.72 22.52
N LEU A 168 -12.97 -9.87 22.61
CA LEU A 168 -12.24 -10.99 22.00
C LEU A 168 -12.39 -12.22 22.89
N CYS A 169 -12.72 -13.36 22.29
CA CYS A 169 -12.59 -14.63 23.00
C CYS A 169 -12.15 -15.77 22.11
N GLY A 170 -11.44 -16.71 22.72
CA GLY A 170 -10.68 -17.75 22.04
C GLY A 170 -9.33 -17.95 22.71
N ASN A 171 -8.53 -18.86 22.17
CA ASN A 171 -7.25 -19.27 22.77
C ASN A 171 -6.07 -18.35 22.38
N ASN A 172 -6.34 -17.07 22.12
CA ASN A 172 -5.35 -16.07 21.68
C ASN A 172 -4.60 -16.44 20.39
N LYS A 173 -5.21 -17.27 19.53
CA LYS A 173 -4.63 -17.71 18.27
C LYS A 173 -5.21 -16.91 17.11
N VAL A 174 -4.35 -16.20 16.40
CA VAL A 174 -4.68 -15.46 15.19
C VAL A 174 -4.32 -16.36 14.02
N ASP A 175 -5.33 -16.81 13.26
CA ASP A 175 -5.13 -17.69 12.09
C ASP A 175 -4.68 -16.93 10.84
N ASP A 176 -3.67 -16.08 11.03
CA ASP A 176 -3.04 -15.24 10.01
C ASP A 176 -1.58 -14.96 10.43
N PHE A 177 -0.76 -14.43 9.52
CA PHE A 177 0.60 -13.98 9.80
C PHE A 177 0.68 -12.49 10.16
N LEU A 178 -0.41 -11.74 9.95
CA LEU A 178 -0.58 -10.34 10.34
C LEU A 178 -1.83 -10.15 11.19
N CYS A 179 -1.81 -9.14 12.06
CA CYS A 179 -3.05 -8.62 12.64
C CYS A 179 -3.77 -7.72 11.64
N GLU A 180 -5.00 -8.08 11.30
CA GLU A 180 -5.88 -7.29 10.43
C GLU A 180 -7.28 -7.14 11.06
N VAL A 181 -7.97 -6.05 10.72
CA VAL A 181 -9.34 -5.75 11.19
C VAL A 181 -10.32 -6.92 10.97
N PRO A 182 -10.43 -7.55 9.77
CA PRO A 182 -11.35 -8.66 9.57
C PRO A 182 -11.04 -9.87 10.46
N VAL A 183 -9.75 -10.13 10.71
CA VAL A 183 -9.29 -11.24 11.54
C VAL A 183 -9.66 -10.98 13.01
N MET A 184 -9.45 -9.74 13.48
CA MET A 184 -9.84 -9.34 14.84
C MET A 184 -11.35 -9.43 15.06
N ILE A 185 -12.16 -8.99 14.09
CA ILE A 185 -13.63 -9.09 14.15
C ILE A 185 -14.06 -10.56 14.26
N LYS A 186 -13.47 -11.45 13.46
CA LYS A 186 -13.78 -12.90 13.46
C LYS A 186 -13.46 -13.59 14.79
N MET A 187 -12.52 -13.06 15.57
CA MET A 187 -12.17 -13.58 16.90
C MET A 187 -13.06 -13.08 18.04
N SER A 188 -14.00 -12.17 17.77
CA SER A 188 -14.90 -11.67 18.81
C SER A 188 -16.07 -12.62 19.09
N CYS A 189 -16.58 -12.60 20.32
CA CYS A 189 -17.79 -13.38 20.69
C CYS A 189 -19.08 -12.56 20.71
N ALA A 190 -18.99 -11.27 20.41
CA ALA A 190 -20.15 -10.41 20.28
C ALA A 190 -20.76 -10.51 18.88
N ASP A 191 -21.95 -9.95 18.71
CA ASP A 191 -22.52 -9.76 17.37
C ASP A 191 -21.67 -8.74 16.58
N THR A 192 -21.06 -9.22 15.50
CA THR A 192 -20.20 -8.42 14.62
C THR A 192 -20.91 -7.85 13.42
N THR A 193 -22.23 -8.06 13.27
CA THR A 193 -22.98 -7.68 12.07
C THR A 193 -22.76 -6.21 11.69
N PHE A 194 -22.83 -5.30 12.66
CA PHE A 194 -22.56 -3.88 12.44
C PHE A 194 -21.12 -3.60 11.98
N ASN A 195 -20.14 -4.23 12.63
CA ASN A 195 -18.72 -4.05 12.31
C ASN A 195 -18.38 -4.54 10.90
N VAL A 196 -18.89 -5.72 10.52
CA VAL A 196 -18.72 -6.29 9.19
C VAL A 196 -19.41 -5.42 8.14
N ALA A 197 -20.63 -4.93 8.41
CA ALA A 197 -21.34 -4.04 7.51
C ALA A 197 -20.58 -2.72 7.31
N MET A 198 -20.10 -2.10 8.39
CA MET A 198 -19.33 -0.85 8.34
C MET A 198 -18.01 -1.03 7.61
N LEU A 199 -17.27 -2.11 7.89
CA LEU A 199 -16.07 -2.49 7.17
C LEU A 199 -16.34 -2.66 5.68
N SER A 200 -17.43 -3.34 5.31
CA SER A 200 -17.80 -3.57 3.92
C SER A 200 -18.18 -2.27 3.20
N ILE A 201 -19.01 -1.43 3.81
CA ILE A 201 -19.46 -0.15 3.22
C ILE A 201 -18.26 0.78 2.99
N VAL A 202 -17.45 0.99 4.03
CA VAL A 202 -16.32 1.92 3.95
C VAL A 202 -15.22 1.34 3.07
N GLY A 203 -14.90 0.05 3.18
CA GLY A 203 -13.95 -0.62 2.28
C GLY A 203 -14.37 -0.52 0.81
N THR A 204 -15.66 -0.70 0.51
CA THR A 204 -16.22 -0.51 -0.83
C THR A 204 -16.07 0.93 -1.31
N PHE A 205 -16.35 1.92 -0.45
CA PHE A 205 -16.17 3.33 -0.78
C PHE A 205 -14.70 3.66 -1.10
N TYR A 206 -13.75 3.28 -0.24
CA TYR A 206 -12.32 3.53 -0.45
C TYR A 206 -11.72 2.71 -1.60
N SER A 207 -12.37 1.62 -2.02
CA SER A 207 -11.92 0.84 -3.19
C SER A 207 -12.53 1.37 -4.49
N LEU A 208 -13.85 1.47 -4.57
CA LEU A 208 -14.57 1.78 -5.81
C LEU A 208 -14.48 3.25 -6.21
N LEU A 209 -14.56 4.19 -5.26
CA LEU A 209 -14.53 5.61 -5.61
C LEU A 209 -13.17 5.99 -6.24
N PRO A 210 -12.01 5.68 -5.62
CA PRO A 210 -10.72 5.98 -6.23
C PRO A 210 -10.50 5.19 -7.54
N LEU A 211 -10.90 3.91 -7.60
CA LEU A 211 -10.81 3.13 -8.83
C LEU A 211 -11.63 3.74 -9.97
N SER A 212 -12.84 4.21 -9.69
CA SER A 212 -13.70 4.87 -10.68
C SER A 212 -13.06 6.16 -11.19
N LEU A 213 -12.50 6.97 -10.30
CA LEU A 213 -11.77 8.19 -10.68
C LEU A 213 -10.56 7.88 -11.56
N ILE A 214 -9.82 6.82 -11.24
CA ILE A 214 -8.68 6.35 -12.05
C ILE A 214 -9.17 5.94 -13.44
N LEU A 215 -10.19 5.07 -13.53
CA LEU A 215 -10.70 4.58 -14.81
C LEU A 215 -11.25 5.71 -15.69
N VAL A 216 -12.01 6.64 -15.12
CA VAL A 216 -12.52 7.81 -15.85
C VAL A 216 -11.36 8.68 -16.35
N SER A 217 -10.38 8.97 -15.49
CA SER A 217 -9.20 9.76 -15.86
C SER A 217 -8.42 9.11 -17.01
N TYR A 218 -8.17 7.80 -16.93
CA TYR A 218 -7.47 7.05 -17.97
C TYR A 218 -8.30 6.91 -19.25
N GLY A 219 -9.63 6.82 -19.17
CA GLY A 219 -10.52 6.87 -20.33
C GLY A 219 -10.33 8.17 -21.13
N PHE A 220 -10.32 9.32 -20.44
CA PHE A 220 -10.05 10.60 -21.08
C PHE A 220 -8.61 10.73 -21.63
N ILE A 221 -7.62 10.20 -20.90
CA ILE A 221 -6.22 10.17 -21.36
C ILE A 221 -6.13 9.38 -22.66
N VAL A 222 -6.67 8.16 -22.71
CA VAL A 222 -6.68 7.31 -23.92
C VAL A 222 -7.36 8.03 -25.07
N ALA A 223 -8.54 8.61 -24.86
CA ALA A 223 -9.26 9.38 -25.88
C ALA A 223 -8.42 10.56 -26.41
N THR A 224 -7.68 11.25 -25.53
CA THR A 224 -6.79 12.35 -25.92
C THR A 224 -5.59 11.84 -26.71
N VAL A 225 -4.95 10.76 -26.26
CA VAL A 225 -3.78 10.16 -26.92
C VAL A 225 -4.12 9.64 -28.31
N LEU A 226 -5.31 9.06 -28.50
CA LEU A 226 -5.77 8.61 -29.83
C LEU A 226 -5.92 9.77 -30.83
N ARG A 227 -6.22 10.99 -30.35
CA ARG A 227 -6.34 12.20 -31.18
C ARG A 227 -5.00 12.84 -31.53
N ILE A 228 -3.91 12.50 -30.83
CA ILE A 228 -2.57 13.00 -31.15
C ILE A 228 -2.15 12.42 -32.50
N ARG A 229 -1.74 13.27 -33.46
CA ARG A 229 -1.29 12.81 -34.79
C ARG A 229 0.16 12.34 -34.82
N SER A 230 1.02 12.88 -33.96
CA SER A 230 2.45 12.51 -33.90
C SER A 230 2.68 11.21 -33.14
N SER A 231 3.44 10.29 -33.74
CA SER A 231 3.87 9.03 -33.11
C SER A 231 4.74 9.27 -31.87
N GLU A 232 5.56 10.32 -31.90
CA GLU A 232 6.40 10.73 -30.77
C GLU A 232 5.55 11.24 -29.59
N GLY A 233 4.51 12.03 -29.87
CA GLY A 233 3.56 12.48 -28.85
C GLY A 233 2.81 11.33 -28.17
N LYS A 234 2.39 10.31 -28.95
CA LYS A 234 1.77 9.09 -28.41
C LYS A 234 2.74 8.30 -27.53
N LYS A 235 3.99 8.12 -27.99
CA LYS A 235 5.04 7.41 -27.24
C LYS A 235 5.36 8.11 -25.93
N LYS A 236 5.42 9.45 -25.93
CA LYS A 236 5.62 10.24 -24.71
C LYS A 236 4.50 10.00 -23.69
N ALA A 237 3.24 10.10 -24.11
CA ALA A 237 2.10 9.87 -23.23
C ALA A 237 2.06 8.44 -22.65
N PHE A 238 2.35 7.43 -23.48
CA PHE A 238 2.40 6.04 -23.01
C PHE A 238 3.50 5.82 -21.96
N ASN A 239 4.70 6.37 -22.18
CA ASN A 239 5.79 6.28 -21.21
C ASN A 239 5.42 6.94 -19.86
N THR A 240 4.77 8.10 -19.88
CA THR A 240 4.35 8.82 -18.67
C THR A 240 3.30 8.07 -17.85
N CYS A 241 2.38 7.37 -18.52
CA CYS A 241 1.24 6.69 -17.90
C CYS A 241 1.51 5.23 -17.53
N SER A 242 2.40 4.55 -18.27
CA SER A 242 2.59 3.10 -18.14
C SER A 242 2.97 2.66 -16.72
N SER A 243 3.88 3.38 -16.05
CA SER A 243 4.27 3.06 -14.68
C SER A 243 3.09 3.10 -13.71
N HIS A 244 2.26 4.14 -13.79
CA HIS A 244 1.11 4.27 -12.89
C HIS A 244 0.03 3.22 -13.17
N ILE A 245 -0.24 2.90 -14.44
CA ILE A 245 -1.20 1.82 -14.78
C ILE A 245 -0.74 0.49 -14.19
N ILE A 246 0.57 0.18 -14.23
CA ILE A 246 1.12 -1.05 -13.66
C ILE A 246 0.91 -1.07 -12.15
N VAL A 247 1.24 0.02 -11.44
CA VAL A 247 1.03 0.11 -9.99
C VAL A 247 -0.43 -0.05 -9.62
N VAL A 248 -1.34 0.65 -10.31
CA VAL A 248 -2.78 0.49 -10.12
C VAL A 248 -3.24 -0.95 -10.36
N SER A 249 -2.70 -1.62 -11.39
CA SER A 249 -3.06 -3.00 -11.72
C SER A 249 -2.56 -3.98 -10.65
N LEU A 250 -1.36 -3.76 -10.11
CA LEU A 250 -0.79 -4.57 -9.02
C LEU A 250 -1.53 -4.36 -7.70
N PHE A 251 -2.00 -3.14 -7.44
CA PHE A 251 -2.77 -2.82 -6.24
C PHE A 251 -4.22 -3.34 -6.32
N TYR A 252 -4.97 -2.96 -7.36
CA TYR A 252 -6.39 -3.31 -7.48
C TYR A 252 -6.64 -4.71 -8.05
N GLY A 253 -5.70 -5.29 -8.80
CA GLY A 253 -5.86 -6.62 -9.40
C GLY A 253 -6.15 -7.72 -8.37
N PRO A 254 -5.35 -7.85 -7.29
CA PRO A 254 -5.61 -8.78 -6.20
C PRO A 254 -6.96 -8.53 -5.53
N VAL A 255 -7.27 -7.26 -5.21
CA VAL A 255 -8.55 -6.87 -4.58
C VAL A 255 -9.73 -7.34 -5.42
N ILE A 256 -9.73 -7.04 -6.72
CA ILE A 256 -10.79 -7.49 -7.64
C ILE A 256 -10.87 -9.01 -7.73
N SER A 257 -9.72 -9.70 -7.75
CA SER A 257 -9.67 -11.17 -7.83
C SER A 257 -10.31 -11.86 -6.61
N MET A 258 -10.21 -11.24 -5.43
CA MET A 258 -10.85 -11.74 -4.21
C MET A 258 -12.38 -11.59 -4.24
N TYR A 259 -12.92 -10.54 -4.89
CA TYR A 259 -14.36 -10.35 -5.03
C TYR A 259 -15.00 -11.19 -6.14
N VAL A 260 -14.24 -11.53 -7.19
CA VAL A 260 -14.76 -12.31 -8.34
C VAL A 260 -14.75 -13.82 -8.06
N GLN A 261 -13.89 -14.32 -7.18
CA GLN A 261 -13.88 -15.74 -6.78
C GLN A 261 -14.93 -16.03 -5.70
N PRO A 262 -15.84 -17.01 -5.90
CA PRO A 262 -16.80 -17.41 -4.88
C PRO A 262 -16.10 -17.86 -3.59
N SER A 263 -16.56 -17.36 -2.44
CA SER A 263 -16.01 -17.67 -1.11
C SER A 263 -15.95 -19.17 -0.77
N ALA A 264 -16.73 -20.00 -1.47
CA ALA A 264 -16.75 -21.46 -1.33
C ALA A 264 -15.53 -22.18 -1.93
N THR A 265 -14.69 -21.48 -2.71
CA THR A 265 -13.58 -22.08 -3.48
C THR A 265 -12.18 -21.66 -3.01
N ILE A 266 -12.08 -20.81 -2.00
CA ILE A 266 -10.80 -20.27 -1.53
C ILE A 266 -10.41 -20.92 -0.19
N SER A 267 -9.34 -21.72 -0.19
CA SER A 267 -8.75 -22.24 1.06
C SER A 267 -8.10 -21.11 1.86
N GLN A 268 -8.09 -21.23 3.19
CA GLN A 268 -7.46 -20.23 4.08
C GLN A 268 -5.97 -19.99 3.75
N ASP A 269 -5.25 -21.03 3.33
CA ASP A 269 -3.86 -20.95 2.88
C ASP A 269 -3.68 -20.06 1.64
N LYS A 270 -4.65 -20.08 0.72
CA LYS A 270 -4.64 -19.22 -0.47
C LYS A 270 -4.90 -17.76 -0.09
N ASN A 271 -5.76 -17.49 0.89
CA ASN A 271 -5.97 -16.14 1.43
C ASN A 271 -4.72 -15.58 2.10
N LYS A 272 -4.02 -16.38 2.92
CA LYS A 272 -2.76 -15.99 3.55
C LYS A 272 -1.69 -15.67 2.51
N LEU A 273 -1.54 -16.52 1.49
CA LEU A 273 -0.59 -16.28 0.41
C LEU A 273 -0.94 -15.02 -0.40
N MET A 274 -2.21 -14.82 -0.75
CA MET A 274 -2.66 -13.59 -1.42
C MET A 274 -2.43 -12.36 -0.53
N SER A 275 -2.56 -12.52 0.80
CA SER A 275 -2.28 -11.46 1.75
C SER A 275 -0.82 -11.04 1.77
N LEU A 276 0.07 -12.03 1.74
CA LEU A 276 1.50 -11.83 1.67
C LEU A 276 1.90 -11.22 0.31
N PHE A 277 1.25 -11.64 -0.77
CA PHE A 277 1.47 -11.06 -2.10
C PHE A 277 1.09 -9.58 -2.14
N TYR A 278 -0.11 -9.18 -1.71
CA TYR A 278 -0.50 -7.76 -1.79
C TYR A 278 0.34 -6.88 -0.86
N SER A 279 0.73 -7.38 0.32
CA SER A 279 1.47 -6.61 1.35
C SER A 279 2.96 -6.46 1.01
N LEU A 280 3.52 -7.39 0.24
CA LEU A 280 4.94 -7.41 -0.08
C LEU A 280 5.25 -6.93 -1.51
N VAL A 281 4.43 -7.32 -2.49
CA VAL A 281 4.79 -7.17 -3.91
C VAL A 281 4.60 -5.75 -4.41
N THR A 282 3.51 -5.08 -4.05
CA THR A 282 3.25 -3.70 -4.53
C THR A 282 4.32 -2.72 -4.02
N PRO A 283 4.62 -2.65 -2.70
CA PRO A 283 5.65 -1.74 -2.19
C PRO A 283 7.05 -2.06 -2.73
N MET A 284 7.36 -3.34 -2.95
CA MET A 284 8.64 -3.78 -3.49
C MET A 284 8.80 -3.41 -4.97
N LEU A 285 7.74 -3.50 -5.77
CA LEU A 285 7.80 -3.21 -7.20
C LEU A 285 7.69 -1.72 -7.53
N ASN A 286 7.11 -0.91 -6.63
CA ASN A 286 6.98 0.54 -6.81
C ASN A 286 8.31 1.22 -7.18
N PRO A 287 9.44 0.97 -6.47
CA PRO A 287 10.74 1.46 -6.88
C PRO A 287 11.14 1.09 -8.29
N PHE A 288 11.02 -0.18 -8.70
CA PHE A 288 11.38 -0.60 -10.05
C PHE A 288 10.52 0.06 -11.13
N ILE A 289 9.22 0.14 -10.89
CA ILE A 289 8.25 0.67 -11.86
C ILE A 289 8.46 2.18 -12.07
N TYR A 290 8.80 2.92 -11.01
CA TYR A 290 9.01 4.37 -11.10
C TYR A 290 10.47 4.79 -11.33
N THR A 291 11.48 3.97 -11.04
CA THR A 291 12.90 4.30 -11.27
C THR A 291 13.45 3.73 -12.57
N LEU A 292 13.33 2.43 -12.83
CA LEU A 292 13.96 1.81 -14.00
C LEU A 292 13.23 2.13 -15.31
N ARG A 293 11.92 2.32 -15.24
CA ARG A 293 11.09 2.58 -16.42
C ARG A 293 10.94 4.07 -16.74
N ASN A 294 11.16 4.94 -15.75
CA ASN A 294 11.13 6.38 -15.93
C ASN A 294 12.55 6.88 -16.25
N LYS A 295 12.75 7.39 -17.47
CA LYS A 295 14.06 7.87 -17.92
C LYS A 295 14.59 9.02 -17.08
N ASP A 296 13.71 9.90 -16.61
CA ASP A 296 14.10 11.08 -15.85
C ASP A 296 14.60 10.67 -14.47
N MET A 297 13.86 9.80 -13.78
CA MET A 297 14.26 9.24 -12.48
C MET A 297 15.55 8.41 -12.59
N LYS A 298 15.68 7.59 -13.65
CA LYS A 298 16.91 6.82 -13.91
C LYS A 298 18.13 7.73 -14.12
N GLY A 299 17.95 8.82 -14.88
CA GLY A 299 19.01 9.80 -15.12
C GLY A 299 19.45 10.49 -13.83
N ALA A 300 18.49 11.01 -13.06
CA ALA A 300 18.74 11.65 -11.77
C ALA A 300 19.47 10.73 -10.78
N MET A 301 19.04 9.47 -10.69
CA MET A 301 19.68 8.47 -9.83
C MET A 301 21.13 8.18 -10.24
N MET A 302 21.40 8.09 -11.55
CA MET A 302 22.78 7.88 -12.04
C MET A 302 23.67 9.08 -11.71
N THR A 303 23.16 10.30 -11.90
CA THR A 303 23.88 11.55 -11.56
C THR A 303 24.22 11.59 -10.06
N LEU A 304 23.27 11.24 -9.20
CA LEU A 304 23.49 11.19 -7.74
C LEU A 304 24.54 10.14 -7.34
N ILE A 305 24.52 8.96 -7.95
CA ILE A 305 25.52 7.90 -7.66
C ILE A 305 26.91 8.36 -8.08
N VAL A 306 27.04 8.99 -9.25
CA VAL A 306 28.32 9.51 -9.75
C VAL A 306 28.84 10.63 -8.86
N SER A 307 27.99 11.55 -8.40
CA SER A 307 28.42 12.65 -7.51
C SER A 307 28.87 12.13 -6.14
N LEU A 308 28.15 11.18 -5.54
CA LEU A 308 28.56 10.54 -4.28
C LEU A 308 29.87 9.75 -4.42
N TYR A 309 30.09 9.10 -5.56
CA TYR A 309 31.34 8.40 -5.83
C TYR A 309 32.53 9.36 -5.92
N HIS A 310 32.36 10.51 -6.57
CA HIS A 310 33.38 11.54 -6.68
C HIS A 310 33.69 12.19 -5.34
N GLN A 311 32.68 12.54 -4.55
CA GLN A 311 32.84 13.14 -3.22
C GLN A 311 33.54 12.21 -2.21
N ARG A 312 33.54 10.89 -2.45
CA ARG A 312 34.23 9.90 -1.60
C ARG A 312 35.70 9.69 -1.98
N ARG A 313 36.15 10.23 -3.12
CA ARG A 313 37.54 10.14 -3.60
C ARG A 313 38.38 11.39 -3.27
N GLU A 314 37.74 12.49 -2.92
CA GLU A 314 38.36 13.70 -2.37
C GLU A 314 38.48 13.60 -0.85
#